data_AF-A0A2M8TPX9-F1
#
_entry.id   AF-A0A2M8TPX9-F1
#
_cell.length_a   1.000
_cell.length_b   1.000
_cell.length_c   1.000
_cell.angle_alpha   90.00
_cell.angle_beta   90.00
_cell.angle_gamma   90.00
#
_symmetry.space_group_name_H-M   'P 1'
#
loop_
_entity.id
_entity.type
_entity.pdbx_description
1 polymer ?
#
loop_
_entity_poly.entity_id
_entity_poly.type
_entity_poly.pdbx_seq_one_letter_code
_entity_poly.pdbx_strand_id
1 'polypeptide(L)'
;MKNFGSHFEYEEERNDNLLRLYHQLISEVKFICSEEIYRKMADSPSDRFWVSEERALIVVLQVIKGDKLLYMGKNKRDMFLEIYKRTMSMKRQHPNLTLTKIVFRVVRQPAPKFYLTEGSIKVIISKIKSKWYERMRARNKV
;
A
#
# COMPACT_ATOMS: atom_id res chain seq x y z
N MET A 1 8.86 -15.11 7.05
CA MET A 1 9.10 -13.93 7.90
C MET A 1 9.93 -12.93 7.10
N LYS A 2 9.73 -11.62 7.26
CA LYS A 2 10.67 -10.62 6.73
C LYS A 2 11.94 -10.69 7.58
N ASN A 3 13.11 -10.72 6.94
CA ASN A 3 14.38 -10.74 7.66
C ASN A 3 14.57 -9.42 8.42
N PHE A 4 15.23 -9.50 9.58
CA PHE A 4 15.67 -8.31 10.30
C PHE A 4 16.55 -7.45 9.37
N GLY A 5 16.27 -6.15 9.29
CA GLY A 5 16.95 -5.24 8.35
C GLY A 5 16.33 -5.16 6.95
N SER A 6 15.25 -5.89 6.65
CA SER A 6 14.56 -5.73 5.35
C SER A 6 13.84 -4.36 5.26
N HIS A 7 14.37 -3.49 4.42
CA HIS A 7 13.83 -2.18 4.12
C HIS A 7 12.77 -2.26 3.02
N PHE A 8 11.64 -1.56 3.18
CA PHE A 8 10.66 -1.36 2.12
C PHE A 8 10.89 0.03 1.55
N GLU A 9 11.37 0.09 0.31
CA GLU A 9 11.79 1.34 -0.36
C GLU A 9 10.71 2.43 -0.40
N TYR A 10 9.43 2.05 -0.46
CA TYR A 10 8.30 2.99 -0.47
C TYR A 10 7.64 3.15 0.90
N GLU A 11 8.34 2.82 2.00
CA GLU A 11 7.76 2.94 3.34
C GLU A 11 7.41 4.39 3.69
N GLU A 12 8.30 5.34 3.38
CA GLU A 12 8.09 6.76 3.67
C GLU A 12 6.96 7.32 2.82
N GLU A 13 6.99 7.10 1.50
CA GLU A 13 5.92 7.51 0.58
C GLU A 13 4.54 6.97 1.00
N ARG A 14 4.47 5.69 1.38
CA ARG A 14 3.22 5.08 1.88
C ARG A 14 2.74 5.79 3.14
N ASN A 15 3.66 6.03 4.06
CA ASN A 15 3.34 6.66 5.34
C ASN A 15 2.84 8.09 5.15
N ASP A 16 3.43 8.83 4.22
CA ASP A 16 3.00 10.19 3.88
C ASP A 16 1.61 10.19 3.22
N ASN A 17 1.34 9.25 2.30
CA ASN A 17 0.01 9.10 1.71
C ASN A 17 -1.04 8.76 2.79
N LEU A 18 -0.74 7.84 3.71
CA LEU A 18 -1.62 7.51 4.84
C LEU A 18 -1.83 8.72 5.76
N LEU A 19 -0.78 9.49 6.05
CA LEU A 19 -0.86 10.63 6.95
C LEU A 19 -1.68 11.77 6.33
N ARG A 20 -1.49 12.06 5.04
CA ARG A 20 -2.29 13.02 4.29
C ARG A 20 -3.76 12.64 4.33
N LEU A 21 -4.08 11.37 4.05
CA LEU A 21 -5.45 10.88 4.11
C LEU A 21 -6.03 10.93 5.52
N TYR A 22 -5.23 10.58 6.54
CA TYR A 22 -5.66 10.68 7.95
C TYR A 22 -6.04 12.12 8.30
N HIS A 23 -5.21 13.10 7.94
CA HIS A 23 -5.49 14.52 8.18
C HIS A 23 -6.74 15.02 7.46
N GLN A 24 -6.92 14.61 6.21
CA GLN A 24 -8.13 14.92 5.45
C GLN A 24 -9.38 14.37 6.14
N LEU A 25 -9.39 13.09 6.50
CA LEU A 25 -10.57 12.45 7.09
C LEU A 25 -10.93 13.02 8.47
N ILE A 26 -9.94 13.41 9.28
CA ILE A 26 -10.22 14.06 10.58
C ILE A 26 -10.73 15.49 10.42
N SER A 27 -10.36 16.21 9.34
CA SER A 27 -10.85 17.57 9.11
C SER A 27 -12.27 17.61 8.55
N GLU A 28 -12.74 16.51 7.97
CA GLU A 28 -14.09 16.37 7.41
C GLU A 28 -15.15 15.98 8.47
N VAL A 29 -14.74 15.51 9.66
CA VAL A 29 -15.67 15.02 10.70
C VAL A 29 -15.83 16.01 11.85
N LYS A 30 -17.05 16.13 12.38
CA LYS A 30 -17.35 16.95 13.57
C LYS A 30 -16.82 16.33 14.87
N PHE A 31 -16.79 15.00 14.94
CA PHE A 31 -16.30 14.23 16.08
C PHE A 31 -15.40 13.10 15.59
N ILE A 32 -14.24 12.95 16.20
CA ILE A 32 -13.24 11.96 15.77
C ILE A 32 -13.55 10.61 16.39
N CYS A 33 -14.04 9.66 15.58
CA CYS A 33 -14.09 8.24 15.92
C CYS A 33 -12.92 7.52 15.26
N SER A 34 -11.91 7.11 16.03
CA SER A 34 -10.68 6.53 15.47
C SER A 34 -10.93 5.26 14.65
N GLU A 35 -11.85 4.40 15.09
CA GLU A 35 -12.19 3.17 14.37
C GLU A 35 -12.82 3.46 13.01
N GLU A 36 -13.73 4.43 12.95
CA GLU A 36 -14.35 4.85 11.70
C GLU A 36 -13.31 5.46 10.74
N ILE A 37 -12.39 6.27 11.26
CA ILE A 37 -11.30 6.84 10.47
C ILE A 37 -10.42 5.73 9.88
N TYR A 38 -9.97 4.77 10.69
CA TYR A 38 -9.11 3.69 10.19
C TYR A 38 -9.83 2.77 9.18
N ARG A 39 -11.12 2.52 9.38
CA ARG A 39 -11.96 1.80 8.40
C ARG A 39 -12.05 2.57 7.09
N LYS A 40 -12.40 3.86 7.12
CA LYS A 40 -12.44 4.74 5.94
C LYS A 40 -11.09 4.76 5.22
N MET A 41 -9.99 4.85 5.97
CA MET A 41 -8.65 4.80 5.38
C MET A 41 -8.36 3.48 4.67
N ALA A 42 -8.78 2.34 5.23
CA ALA A 42 -8.55 1.02 4.63
C ALA A 42 -9.27 0.86 3.29
N ASP A 43 -10.42 1.51 3.12
CA ASP A 43 -11.24 1.46 1.92
C ASP A 43 -11.01 2.63 0.95
N SER A 44 -10.25 3.64 1.36
CA SER A 44 -9.92 4.80 0.52
C SER A 44 -8.86 4.45 -0.52
N PRO A 45 -8.93 5.04 -1.73
CA PRO A 45 -7.89 4.93 -2.74
C PRO A 45 -6.51 5.32 -2.23
N SER A 46 -5.49 4.75 -2.86
CA SER A 46 -4.08 5.00 -2.56
C SER A 46 -3.36 5.47 -3.82
N ASP A 47 -2.32 6.28 -3.66
CA ASP A 47 -1.57 6.88 -4.76
C ASP A 47 -0.97 5.83 -5.70
N ARG A 48 -0.61 4.67 -5.14
CA ARG A 48 -0.09 3.51 -5.86
C ARG A 48 -0.36 2.20 -5.15
N PHE A 49 0.05 1.09 -5.75
CA PHE A 49 0.17 -0.19 -5.04
C PHE A 49 1.46 -0.20 -4.22
N TRP A 50 1.34 -0.36 -2.89
CA TRP A 50 2.49 -0.36 -1.97
C TRP A 50 3.19 -1.73 -1.91
N VAL A 51 3.81 -2.10 -3.02
CA VAL A 51 4.64 -3.31 -3.19
C VAL A 51 5.81 -2.99 -4.12
N SER A 52 6.95 -3.65 -3.94
CA SER A 52 8.05 -3.50 -4.91
C SER A 52 7.66 -4.06 -6.26
N GLU A 53 8.25 -3.49 -7.30
CA GLU A 53 7.93 -3.79 -8.69
C GLU A 53 8.35 -5.22 -9.06
N GLU A 54 9.50 -5.67 -8.56
CA GLU A 54 10.02 -7.02 -8.71
C GLU A 54 9.11 -8.03 -8.01
N ARG A 55 8.65 -7.70 -6.79
CA ARG A 55 7.76 -8.60 -6.06
C ARG A 55 6.42 -8.75 -6.76
N ALA A 56 5.88 -7.65 -7.29
CA ALA A 56 4.67 -7.70 -8.11
C ALA A 56 4.86 -8.56 -9.36
N LEU A 57 5.98 -8.41 -10.07
CA LEU A 57 6.28 -9.21 -11.26
C LEU A 57 6.33 -10.71 -10.95
N ILE A 58 7.03 -11.10 -9.88
CA ILE A 58 7.13 -12.50 -9.45
C ILE A 58 5.74 -13.08 -9.19
N VAL A 59 4.90 -12.36 -8.44
CA VAL A 59 3.57 -12.86 -8.08
C VAL A 59 2.64 -12.88 -9.29
N VAL A 60 2.69 -11.88 -10.17
CA VAL A 60 1.92 -11.87 -11.43
C VAL A 60 2.29 -13.07 -12.30
N LEU A 61 3.58 -13.41 -12.43
CA LEU A 61 4.04 -14.60 -13.15
C LEU A 61 3.50 -15.90 -12.53
N GLN A 62 3.39 -15.98 -11.21
CA GLN A 62 2.76 -17.12 -10.53
C GLN A 62 1.28 -17.24 -10.88
N VAL A 63 0.54 -16.12 -10.87
CA VAL A 63 -0.87 -16.10 -11.24
C VAL A 63 -1.08 -16.49 -12.71
N ILE A 64 -0.21 -16.03 -13.62
CA ILE A 64 -0.22 -16.46 -15.03
C ILE A 64 -0.05 -17.98 -15.16
N LYS A 65 0.77 -18.60 -14.32
CA LYS A 65 0.95 -20.06 -14.26
C LYS A 65 -0.21 -20.80 -13.58
N GLY A 66 -1.25 -20.10 -13.14
CA GLY A 66 -2.44 -20.67 -12.52
C GLY A 66 -2.46 -20.65 -10.98
N ASP A 67 -1.49 -20.00 -10.33
CA ASP A 67 -1.51 -19.87 -8.87
C ASP A 67 -2.65 -18.96 -8.40
N LYS A 68 -3.47 -19.47 -7.47
CA LYS A 68 -4.60 -18.73 -6.88
C LYS A 68 -4.21 -17.90 -5.67
N LEU A 69 -2.97 -17.99 -5.19
CA LEU A 69 -2.40 -17.26 -4.05
C LEU A 69 -3.13 -17.52 -2.71
N LEU A 70 -3.63 -18.74 -2.49
CA LEU A 70 -4.40 -19.10 -1.28
C LEU A 70 -3.59 -19.03 0.02
N TYR A 71 -2.26 -19.04 -0.08
CA TYR A 71 -1.35 -18.91 1.06
C TYR A 71 -1.22 -17.46 1.57
N MET A 72 -1.80 -16.48 0.88
CA MET A 72 -1.77 -15.07 1.27
C MET A 72 -3.07 -14.64 1.95
N GLY A 73 -2.96 -13.76 2.96
CA GLY A 73 -4.12 -13.09 3.53
C GLY A 73 -4.91 -12.28 2.51
N LYS A 74 -6.22 -12.16 2.72
CA LYS A 74 -7.20 -11.62 1.76
C LYS A 74 -6.76 -10.31 1.10
N ASN A 75 -6.42 -9.27 1.87
CA ASN A 75 -6.06 -7.96 1.28
C ASN A 75 -4.85 -8.04 0.36
N LYS A 76 -3.80 -8.78 0.74
CA LYS A 76 -2.61 -8.95 -0.08
C LYS A 76 -2.92 -9.74 -1.37
N ARG A 77 -3.75 -10.77 -1.25
CA ARG A 77 -4.24 -11.55 -2.38
C ARG A 77 -5.04 -10.68 -3.35
N ASP A 78 -6.01 -9.94 -2.85
CA ASP A 78 -6.86 -9.03 -3.64
C ASP A 78 -6.01 -7.98 -4.37
N MET A 79 -4.96 -7.46 -3.72
CA MET A 79 -4.00 -6.53 -4.34
C MET A 79 -3.33 -7.13 -5.57
N PHE A 80 -2.75 -8.32 -5.44
CA PHE A 80 -2.04 -8.96 -6.55
C PHE A 80 -2.98 -9.41 -7.68
N LEU A 81 -4.20 -9.81 -7.35
CA LEU A 81 -5.22 -10.13 -8.36
C LEU A 81 -5.66 -8.88 -9.14
N GLU A 82 -5.79 -7.73 -8.48
CA GLU A 82 -6.07 -6.46 -9.17
C GLU A 82 -4.89 -6.03 -10.06
N ILE A 83 -3.65 -6.14 -9.56
CA ILE A 83 -2.44 -5.89 -10.37
C ILE A 83 -2.42 -6.81 -11.59
N TYR A 84 -2.68 -8.10 -11.42
CA TYR A 84 -2.76 -9.08 -12.52
C TYR A 84 -3.82 -8.69 -13.55
N LYS A 85 -5.04 -8.37 -13.10
CA LYS A 85 -6.14 -7.93 -13.97
C LYS A 85 -5.74 -6.72 -14.82
N ARG A 86 -5.17 -5.68 -14.19
CA ARG A 86 -4.69 -4.48 -14.89
C ARG A 86 -3.54 -4.78 -15.84
N THR A 87 -2.61 -5.65 -15.44
CA THR A 87 -1.48 -6.10 -16.26
C THR A 87 -1.97 -6.79 -17.53
N MET A 88 -2.91 -7.74 -17.42
CA MET A 88 -3.45 -8.44 -18.60
C MET A 88 -4.25 -7.51 -19.52
N SER A 89 -4.98 -6.54 -18.94
CA SER A 89 -5.64 -5.51 -19.73
C SER A 89 -4.64 -4.67 -20.54
N MET A 90 -3.60 -4.16 -19.89
CA MET A 90 -2.57 -3.35 -20.53
C MET A 90 -1.72 -4.15 -21.53
N LYS A 91 -1.46 -5.44 -21.28
CA LYS A 91 -0.74 -6.33 -22.22
C LYS A 91 -1.52 -6.53 -23.51
N ARG A 92 -2.84 -6.63 -23.45
CA ARG A 92 -3.70 -6.70 -24.65
C ARG A 92 -3.67 -5.41 -25.46
N GLN A 93 -3.63 -4.25 -24.79
CA GLN A 93 -3.55 -2.94 -25.45
C GLN A 93 -2.15 -2.64 -26.02
N HIS A 94 -1.11 -3.18 -25.40
CA HIS A 94 0.29 -2.94 -25.78
C HIS A 94 1.06 -4.26 -25.90
N PRO A 95 0.79 -5.09 -26.93
CA PRO A 95 1.38 -6.42 -27.07
C PRO A 95 2.90 -6.39 -27.20
N ASN A 96 3.48 -5.29 -27.69
CA ASN A 96 4.93 -5.14 -27.87
C ASN A 96 5.69 -4.81 -26.57
N LEU A 97 5.00 -4.39 -25.51
CA LEU A 97 5.66 -4.10 -24.24
C LEU A 97 5.97 -5.39 -23.48
N THR A 98 7.14 -5.42 -22.85
CA THR A 98 7.53 -6.54 -21.97
C THR A 98 6.62 -6.58 -20.74
N LEU A 99 6.40 -7.78 -20.22
CA LEU A 99 5.57 -7.97 -19.02
C LEU A 99 6.14 -7.16 -17.84
N THR A 100 7.47 -7.14 -17.68
CA THR A 100 8.17 -6.32 -16.68
C THR A 100 7.75 -4.84 -16.76
N LYS A 101 7.87 -4.21 -17.94
CA LYS A 101 7.49 -2.80 -18.12
C LYS A 101 6.02 -2.55 -17.81
N ILE A 102 5.15 -3.47 -18.17
CA ILE A 102 3.70 -3.37 -17.90
C ILE A 102 3.43 -3.46 -16.39
N VAL A 103 3.96 -4.47 -15.70
CA VAL A 103 3.75 -4.64 -14.26
C VAL A 103 4.26 -3.42 -13.50
N PHE A 104 5.44 -2.91 -13.85
CA PHE A 104 6.04 -1.75 -13.20
C PHE A 104 5.14 -0.52 -13.37
N ARG A 105 4.61 -0.30 -14.58
CA ARG A 105 3.62 0.76 -14.83
C ARG A 105 2.35 0.58 -14.01
N VAL A 106 1.80 -0.63 -13.95
CA VAL A 106 0.57 -0.92 -13.19
C VAL A 106 0.75 -0.68 -11.69
N VAL A 107 1.88 -1.08 -11.11
CA VAL A 107 2.17 -0.90 -9.68
C VAL A 107 2.19 0.60 -9.31
N ARG A 108 2.63 1.47 -10.22
CA ARG A 108 2.66 2.93 -10.03
C ARG A 108 1.31 3.63 -10.26
N GLN A 109 0.29 2.92 -10.72
CA GLN A 109 -1.06 3.50 -10.88
C GLN A 109 -1.77 3.60 -9.53
N PRO A 110 -2.71 4.55 -9.38
CA PRO A 110 -3.58 4.62 -8.21
C PRO A 110 -4.26 3.28 -7.91
N ALA A 111 -4.08 2.82 -6.68
CA ALA A 111 -4.68 1.59 -6.20
C ALA A 111 -6.11 1.89 -5.70
N PRO A 112 -7.08 0.98 -5.91
CA PRO A 112 -8.45 1.17 -5.43
C PRO A 112 -8.54 1.35 -3.92
N LYS A 113 -7.57 0.78 -3.19
CA LYS A 113 -7.40 0.94 -1.75
C LYS A 113 -5.97 0.66 -1.29
N PHE A 114 -5.68 0.89 -0.01
CA PHE A 114 -4.35 0.60 0.57
C PHE A 114 -4.00 -0.89 0.68
N TYR A 115 -4.99 -1.78 0.63
CA TYR A 115 -4.81 -3.23 0.88
C TYR A 115 -4.12 -3.54 2.23
N LEU A 116 -4.33 -2.67 3.21
CA LEU A 116 -3.93 -2.84 4.60
C LEU A 116 -5.18 -3.16 5.43
N THR A 117 -5.01 -3.86 6.54
CA THR A 117 -6.09 -3.99 7.53
C THR A 117 -6.16 -2.73 8.38
N GLU A 118 -7.31 -2.45 8.97
CA GLU A 118 -7.50 -1.33 9.92
C GLU A 118 -6.44 -1.39 11.05
N GLY A 119 -6.20 -2.57 11.61
CA GLY A 119 -5.16 -2.78 12.62
C GLY A 119 -3.75 -2.44 12.12
N SER A 120 -3.43 -2.75 10.86
CA SER A 120 -2.13 -2.37 10.28
C SER A 120 -2.00 -0.86 10.15
N ILE A 121 -3.07 -0.19 9.68
CA ILE A 121 -3.12 1.26 9.54
C ILE A 121 -2.95 1.94 10.91
N LYS A 122 -3.69 1.48 11.93
CA LYS A 122 -3.56 1.96 13.31
C LYS A 122 -2.11 1.89 13.82
N VAL A 123 -1.44 0.75 13.60
CA VAL A 123 -0.04 0.57 14.01
C VAL A 123 0.89 1.51 13.25
N ILE A 124 0.70 1.68 11.93
CA ILE A 124 1.52 2.58 11.11
C ILE A 124 1.35 4.03 11.56
N ILE A 125 0.11 4.51 11.69
CA ILE A 125 -0.19 5.87 12.15
C ILE A 125 0.38 6.12 13.56
N SER A 126 0.25 5.15 14.47
CA SER A 126 0.84 5.24 15.81
C SER A 126 2.37 5.41 15.73
N LYS A 127 3.06 4.60 14.93
CA LYS A 127 4.51 4.71 14.73
C LYS A 127 4.94 6.06 14.13
N ILE A 128 4.17 6.58 13.17
CA ILE A 128 4.42 7.90 12.57
C ILE A 128 4.33 8.99 13.64
N LYS A 129 3.27 8.98 14.45
CA LYS A 129 3.06 9.95 15.54
C LYS A 129 4.16 9.85 16.60
N SER A 130 4.52 8.64 17.04
CA SER A 130 5.57 8.45 18.04
C SER A 130 6.92 9.01 17.58
N LYS A 131 7.32 8.75 16.33
CA LYS A 131 8.54 9.31 15.74
C LYS A 131 8.51 10.84 15.72
N TRP A 132 7.35 11.45 15.45
CA TRP A 132 7.18 12.91 15.50
C TRP A 132 7.39 13.45 16.92
N TYR A 133 6.75 12.86 17.94
CA TYR A 133 6.93 13.26 19.33
C TYR A 133 8.38 13.09 19.83
N GLU A 134 9.09 12.06 19.38
CA GLU A 134 10.52 11.87 19.68
C GLU A 134 11.37 13.00 19.09
N ARG A 135 11.17 13.35 17.80
CA ARG A 135 11.87 14.46 17.16
C ARG A 135 11.59 15.80 17.85
N MET A 136 10.35 16.06 18.23
CA MET A 136 9.98 17.29 18.95
C MET A 136 10.64 17.36 20.33
N ARG A 137 10.66 16.25 21.09
CA ARG A 137 11.36 16.18 22.38
C ARG A 137 12.87 16.38 22.24
N ALA A 138 13.49 15.89 21.16
CA ALA A 138 14.91 16.10 20.91
C ALA A 138 15.22 17.57 20.58
N ARG A 139 14.36 18.24 19.81
CA ARG A 139 14.51 19.68 19.48
C ARG A 139 14.37 20.59 20.69
N ASN A 140 13.46 20.28 21.62
CA ASN A 140 13.21 21.10 22.80
C ASN A 140 14.22 20.86 23.95
N LYS A 141 15.23 20.00 23.74
CA LYS A 141 16.33 19.74 24.69
C LYS A 141 17.64 20.46 24.30
N VAL A 142 17.58 21.31 23.28
CA VAL A 142 18.67 22.19 22.80
C VAL A 142 18.26 23.62 23.11
#